data_AF-A0A1I2DVG3-F1
#
_entry.id   AF-A0A1I2DVG3-F1
#
_cell.length_a   1.000
_cell.length_b   1.000
_cell.length_c   1.000
_cell.angle_alpha   90.00
_cell.angle_beta   90.00
_cell.angle_gamma   90.00
#
_symmetry.space_group_name_H-M   'P 1'
#
loop_
_entity.id
_entity.type
_entity.pdbx_description
1 polymer ?
#
loop_
_entity_poly.entity_id
_entity_poly.type
_entity_poly.pdbx_seq_one_letter_code
_entity_poly.pdbx_strand_id
1 'polypeptide(L)'
;MAILVDGIRFTGSVGNMSAYRIKGSDDIYVRMKGGGSKKKIKKSESCKPIRDNSSEFSIRSTAASNVRWMLTYVKHLADHKILSRLNSLNSTIQKYDTNNIKGQKEVLFSKYHNLLQGFSLNNRYPFDGIIRHPLLCTIDRNRHSAIVKLPDLIPQINLFLPWKSPMYRFIISLGELTDNARKPDPAITDKVVQVVYTDWQIAQLPYTGRQIELNLPGKPDETQTLVVSVGIEMGVPFTNDEISIVQNAGSAKILATG
;
A
#
# COMPACT_ATOMS: atom_id res chain seq x y z
N MET A 1 -30.44 44.12 -22.28
CA MET A 1 -30.21 44.05 -20.81
C MET A 1 -30.33 42.59 -20.42
N ALA A 2 -29.28 41.96 -19.90
CA ALA A 2 -29.35 40.57 -19.46
C ALA A 2 -29.65 40.54 -17.95
N ILE A 3 -30.67 39.80 -17.55
CA ILE A 3 -31.08 39.60 -16.16
C ILE A 3 -30.71 38.18 -15.79
N LEU A 4 -29.85 38.00 -14.78
CA LEU A 4 -29.52 36.70 -14.23
C LEU A 4 -30.66 36.29 -13.29
N VAL A 5 -31.41 35.25 -13.66
CA VAL A 5 -32.62 34.82 -12.95
C VAL A 5 -32.31 33.77 -11.86
N ASP A 6 -31.20 33.03 -11.98
CA ASP A 6 -30.74 32.08 -10.97
C ASP A 6 -29.22 31.85 -11.07
N GLY A 7 -28.56 31.48 -9.96
CA GLY A 7 -27.11 31.61 -9.74
C GLY A 7 -26.18 30.99 -10.80
N ILE A 8 -24.93 31.48 -10.87
CA ILE A 8 -23.91 31.02 -11.83
C ILE A 8 -23.22 29.75 -11.31
N ARG A 9 -23.45 28.60 -11.96
CA ARG A 9 -22.67 27.36 -11.73
C ARG A 9 -21.47 27.32 -12.67
N PHE A 10 -20.26 27.24 -12.14
CA PHE A 10 -19.04 27.10 -12.94
C PHE A 10 -17.97 26.25 -12.25
N THR A 11 -17.14 25.60 -13.05
CA THR A 11 -15.89 24.97 -12.61
C THR A 11 -14.75 25.54 -13.46
N GLY A 12 -13.60 25.81 -12.87
CA GLY A 12 -12.48 26.46 -13.55
C GLY A 12 -11.93 27.65 -12.76
N SER A 13 -11.05 28.42 -13.39
CA SER A 13 -10.45 29.62 -12.78
C SER A 13 -11.14 30.89 -13.25
N VAL A 14 -11.50 31.78 -12.33
CA VAL A 14 -11.97 33.14 -12.60
C VAL A 14 -11.11 34.11 -11.80
N GLY A 15 -10.25 34.87 -12.48
CA GLY A 15 -9.27 35.74 -11.84
C GLY A 15 -8.42 35.00 -10.81
N ASN A 16 -8.47 35.47 -9.56
CA ASN A 16 -7.75 34.87 -8.43
C ASN A 16 -8.54 33.77 -7.71
N MET A 17 -9.65 33.29 -8.26
CA MET A 17 -10.47 32.21 -7.70
C MET A 17 -10.41 30.97 -8.58
N SER A 18 -10.59 29.80 -7.97
CA SER A 18 -10.72 28.52 -8.64
C SER A 18 -11.87 27.74 -8.01
N ALA A 19 -12.83 27.35 -8.85
CA ALA A 19 -13.98 26.53 -8.51
C ALA A 19 -13.76 25.09 -9.00
N TYR A 20 -13.96 24.09 -8.14
CA TYR A 20 -13.74 22.68 -8.46
C TYR A 20 -14.72 21.77 -7.71
N ARG A 21 -14.90 20.55 -8.22
CA ARG A 21 -15.68 19.49 -7.56
C ARG A 21 -14.75 18.50 -6.87
N ILE A 22 -15.12 18.06 -5.68
CA ILE A 22 -14.46 16.92 -5.04
C ILE A 22 -15.12 15.65 -5.57
N LYS A 23 -14.32 14.63 -5.92
CA LYS A 23 -14.87 13.34 -6.39
C LYS A 23 -15.82 12.76 -5.33
N GLY A 24 -17.10 12.63 -5.69
CA GLY A 24 -18.16 12.12 -4.80
C GLY A 24 -18.99 13.19 -4.09
N SER A 25 -18.87 14.47 -4.45
CA SER A 25 -19.74 15.56 -3.98
C SER A 25 -20.31 16.33 -5.18
N ASP A 26 -21.59 16.69 -5.08
CA ASP A 26 -22.29 17.51 -6.06
C ASP A 26 -22.13 19.02 -5.82
N ASP A 27 -21.35 19.39 -4.80
CA ASP A 27 -21.05 20.77 -4.46
C ASP A 27 -19.86 21.32 -5.26
N ILE A 28 -19.88 22.64 -5.48
CA ILE A 28 -18.79 23.38 -6.09
C ILE A 28 -18.01 24.10 -4.98
N TYR A 29 -16.76 23.71 -4.79
CA TYR A 29 -15.85 24.31 -3.83
C TYR A 29 -15.07 25.43 -4.50
N VAL A 30 -15.07 26.60 -3.88
CA VAL A 30 -14.34 27.78 -4.38
C VAL A 30 -13.18 28.10 -3.45
N ARG A 31 -12.00 28.31 -4.01
CA ARG A 31 -10.81 28.78 -3.28
C ARG A 31 -10.18 29.98 -3.98
N MET A 32 -9.57 30.88 -3.21
CA MET A 32 -8.67 31.90 -3.77
C MET A 32 -7.28 31.30 -3.99
N LYS A 33 -6.60 31.66 -5.09
CA LYS A 33 -5.19 31.34 -5.27
C LYS A 33 -4.40 32.22 -4.30
N GLY A 34 -3.55 31.59 -3.51
CA GLY A 34 -2.74 32.22 -2.49
C GLY A 34 -1.43 31.46 -2.28
N GLY A 35 -0.62 31.95 -1.35
CA GLY A 35 0.70 31.40 -1.04
C GLY A 35 1.85 32.28 -1.52
N GLY A 36 3.05 32.00 -1.01
CA GLY A 36 4.26 32.73 -1.42
C GLY A 36 4.68 32.38 -2.84
N SER A 37 5.31 33.32 -3.55
CA SER A 37 5.93 33.02 -4.84
C SER A 37 7.00 31.92 -4.69
N LYS A 38 7.25 31.14 -5.75
CA LYS A 38 8.30 30.10 -5.76
C LYS A 38 9.65 30.64 -5.28
N LYS A 39 10.01 31.87 -5.69
CA LYS A 39 11.24 32.57 -5.26
C LYS A 39 11.23 32.86 -3.76
N LYS A 40 10.11 33.33 -3.20
CA LYS A 40 9.93 33.56 -1.77
C LYS A 40 10.06 32.25 -0.99
N ILE A 41 9.33 31.21 -1.39
CA ILE A 41 9.37 29.89 -0.72
C ILE A 41 10.79 29.31 -0.76
N LYS A 42 11.54 29.47 -1.86
CA LYS A 42 12.89 28.91 -1.99
C LYS A 42 13.94 29.65 -1.15
N LYS A 43 13.82 30.99 -1.02
CA LYS A 43 14.90 31.83 -0.47
C LYS A 43 14.63 32.42 0.92
N SER A 44 13.38 32.66 1.28
CA SER A 44 13.05 33.39 2.51
C SER A 44 13.19 32.51 3.76
N GLU A 45 13.80 33.04 4.83
CA GLU A 45 13.95 32.30 6.08
C GLU A 45 12.60 31.95 6.72
N SER A 46 11.60 32.83 6.62
CA SER A 46 10.24 32.57 7.13
C SER A 46 9.56 31.36 6.48
N CYS A 47 10.03 30.94 5.29
CA CYS A 47 9.53 29.76 4.58
C CYS A 47 10.33 28.47 4.87
N LYS A 48 11.29 28.50 5.80
CA LYS A 48 12.07 27.30 6.18
C LYS A 48 11.18 26.14 6.65
N PRO A 49 10.18 26.32 7.56
CA PRO A 49 9.30 25.22 7.95
C PRO A 49 8.50 24.62 6.79
N ILE A 50 8.13 25.42 5.79
CA ILE A 50 7.44 24.95 4.59
C ILE A 50 8.37 24.07 3.74
N ARG A 51 9.63 24.49 3.56
CA ARG A 51 10.65 23.72 2.84
C ARG A 51 10.95 22.40 3.55
N ASP A 52 11.09 22.44 4.87
CA ASP A 52 11.36 21.27 5.68
C ASP A 52 10.22 20.25 5.59
N ASN A 53 8.98 20.70 5.79
CA ASN A 53 7.80 19.84 5.67
C ASN A 53 7.67 19.26 4.25
N SER A 54 7.96 20.06 3.21
CA SER A 54 7.92 19.61 1.81
C SER A 54 8.98 18.54 1.53
N SER A 55 10.20 18.72 2.05
CA SER A 55 11.29 17.75 1.91
C SER A 55 10.92 16.42 2.56
N GLU A 56 10.46 16.45 3.81
CA GLU A 56 10.00 15.26 4.54
C GLU A 56 8.79 14.59 3.89
N PHE A 57 7.87 15.36 3.29
CA PHE A 57 6.75 14.83 2.54
C PHE A 57 7.19 14.09 1.28
N SER A 58 8.16 14.64 0.53
CA SER A 58 8.73 13.96 -0.64
C SER A 58 9.36 12.62 -0.25
N ILE A 59 10.13 12.57 0.85
CA ILE A 59 10.72 11.33 1.37
C ILE A 59 9.63 10.29 1.68
N ARG A 60 8.60 10.65 2.45
CA ARG A 60 7.49 9.74 2.77
C ARG A 60 6.72 9.25 1.55
N SER A 61 6.54 10.12 0.56
CA SER A 61 5.85 9.80 -0.69
C SER A 61 6.62 8.79 -1.54
N THR A 62 7.94 8.92 -1.61
CA THR A 62 8.81 7.93 -2.24
C THR A 62 8.77 6.62 -1.48
N ALA A 63 8.90 6.66 -0.15
CA ALA A 63 8.79 5.48 0.70
C ALA A 63 7.44 4.74 0.50
N ALA A 64 6.33 5.46 0.36
CA ALA A 64 5.01 4.85 0.12
C ALA A 64 4.92 4.21 -1.27
N SER A 65 5.62 4.79 -2.25
CA SER A 65 5.73 4.22 -3.59
C SER A 65 6.57 2.94 -3.58
N ASN A 66 7.66 2.88 -2.79
CA ASN A 66 8.49 1.69 -2.63
C ASN A 66 7.72 0.56 -1.95
N VAL A 67 7.00 0.84 -0.86
CA VAL A 67 6.11 -0.14 -0.22
C VAL A 67 5.04 -0.63 -1.19
N ARG A 68 4.41 0.26 -1.96
CA ARG A 68 3.42 -0.15 -2.98
C ARG A 68 4.06 -1.02 -4.07
N TRP A 69 5.32 -0.80 -4.39
CA TRP A 69 6.05 -1.60 -5.38
C TRP A 69 6.31 -3.02 -4.85
N MET A 70 6.66 -3.19 -3.57
CA MET A 70 6.71 -4.50 -2.90
C MET A 70 5.39 -5.28 -2.98
N LEU A 71 4.27 -4.55 -2.97
CA LEU A 71 2.92 -5.10 -3.03
C LEU A 71 2.44 -5.34 -4.47
N THR A 72 3.33 -5.37 -5.49
CA THR A 72 2.91 -5.36 -6.90
C THR A 72 1.94 -6.47 -7.29
N TYR A 73 2.07 -7.64 -6.65
CA TYR A 73 1.24 -8.83 -6.91
C TYR A 73 -0.06 -8.90 -6.12
N VAL A 74 -0.26 -8.03 -5.13
CA VAL A 74 -1.48 -7.97 -4.30
C VAL A 74 -2.16 -6.61 -4.35
N LYS A 75 -1.54 -5.59 -4.95
CA LYS A 75 -2.07 -4.22 -5.01
C LYS A 75 -3.38 -4.10 -5.78
N HIS A 76 -3.67 -5.02 -6.72
CA HIS A 76 -4.95 -5.03 -7.45
C HIS A 76 -6.13 -5.41 -6.55
N LEU A 77 -5.86 -6.04 -5.41
CA LEU A 77 -6.84 -6.37 -4.38
C LEU A 77 -7.14 -5.19 -3.45
N ALA A 78 -6.33 -4.13 -3.47
CA ALA A 78 -6.43 -3.04 -2.50
C ALA A 78 -7.65 -2.13 -2.72
N ASP A 79 -8.15 -1.57 -1.61
CA ASP A 79 -9.17 -0.53 -1.66
C ASP A 79 -8.61 0.77 -2.29
N HIS A 80 -9.52 1.64 -2.71
CA HIS A 80 -9.17 3.00 -3.08
C HIS A 80 -8.39 3.70 -1.95
N LYS A 81 -7.43 4.55 -2.33
CA LYS A 81 -6.60 5.37 -1.42
C LYS A 81 -5.54 4.63 -0.59
N ILE A 82 -5.13 3.41 -0.96
CA ILE A 82 -4.00 2.72 -0.31
C ILE A 82 -2.76 3.61 -0.15
N LEU A 83 -2.40 4.41 -1.18
CA LEU A 83 -1.25 5.31 -1.13
C LEU A 83 -1.35 6.38 -0.03
N SER A 84 -2.56 6.90 0.24
CA SER A 84 -2.76 7.87 1.32
C SER A 84 -2.56 7.23 2.69
N ARG A 85 -2.99 5.97 2.85
CA ARG A 85 -2.82 5.20 4.09
C ARG A 85 -1.35 4.83 4.32
N LEU A 86 -0.65 4.40 3.27
CA LEU A 86 0.79 4.17 3.29
C LEU A 86 1.57 5.45 3.64
N ASN A 87 1.20 6.60 3.05
CA ASN A 87 1.80 7.89 3.40
C ASN A 87 1.59 8.25 4.88
N SER A 88 0.40 7.98 5.42
CA SER A 88 0.11 8.18 6.85
C SER A 88 1.00 7.29 7.72
N LEU A 89 1.11 6.01 7.37
CA LEU A 89 1.97 5.07 8.08
C LEU A 89 3.45 5.48 8.04
N ASN A 90 3.95 5.85 6.86
CA ASN A 90 5.32 6.33 6.71
C ASN A 90 5.55 7.66 7.45
N SER A 91 4.51 8.48 7.61
CA SER A 91 4.58 9.63 8.50
C SER A 91 4.72 9.27 9.97
N THR A 92 4.17 8.14 10.40
CA THR A 92 4.41 7.62 11.75
C THR A 92 5.82 7.09 11.87
N ILE A 93 6.29 6.29 10.91
CA ILE A 93 7.68 5.76 10.89
C ILE A 93 8.71 6.89 10.90
N GLN A 94 8.56 7.90 10.04
CA GLN A 94 9.48 9.05 9.97
C GLN A 94 9.59 9.84 11.29
N LYS A 95 8.55 9.84 12.14
CA LYS A 95 8.63 10.53 13.44
C LYS A 95 9.63 9.88 14.39
N TYR A 96 9.88 8.58 14.24
CA TYR A 96 10.84 7.83 15.03
C TYR A 96 12.29 8.03 14.59
N ASP A 97 12.53 8.75 13.50
CA ASP A 97 13.86 9.27 13.20
C ASP A 97 14.17 10.45 14.13
N THR A 98 14.97 10.17 15.16
CA THR A 98 15.49 11.13 16.14
C THR A 98 16.90 11.62 15.80
N ASN A 99 17.56 11.02 14.80
CA ASN A 99 18.94 11.33 14.48
C ASN A 99 19.03 12.52 13.51
N ASN A 100 18.08 12.62 12.58
CA ASN A 100 18.05 13.70 11.62
C ASN A 100 17.22 14.90 12.10
N ILE A 101 17.68 16.09 11.74
CA ILE A 101 16.95 17.34 11.99
C ILE A 101 15.69 17.44 11.13
N LYS A 102 14.75 18.28 11.56
CA LYS A 102 13.53 18.58 10.77
C LYS A 102 13.88 19.03 9.35
N GLY A 103 13.14 18.52 8.37
CA GLY A 103 13.39 18.70 6.95
C GLY A 103 14.30 17.63 6.33
N GLN A 104 14.95 16.81 7.17
CA GLN A 104 15.90 15.78 6.75
C GLN A 104 15.57 14.40 7.32
N LYS A 105 14.45 14.26 8.02
CA LYS A 105 14.03 12.98 8.58
C LYS A 105 13.78 11.93 7.51
N GLU A 106 14.26 10.73 7.77
CA GLU A 106 14.20 9.58 6.87
C GLU A 106 13.10 8.61 7.30
N VAL A 107 12.76 7.68 6.41
CA VAL A 107 11.85 6.57 6.75
C VAL A 107 12.71 5.32 6.94
N LEU A 108 12.93 4.96 8.21
CA LEU A 108 13.80 3.85 8.63
C LEU A 108 12.98 2.57 8.80
N PHE A 109 12.77 1.84 7.70
CA PHE A 109 12.12 0.54 7.71
C PHE A 109 12.96 -0.51 8.44
N SER A 110 14.28 -0.55 8.24
CA SER A 110 15.19 -1.49 8.91
C SER A 110 14.97 -1.54 10.43
N LYS A 111 14.79 -0.38 11.06
CA LYS A 111 14.58 -0.24 12.51
C LYS A 111 13.13 -0.37 12.96
N TYR A 112 12.18 0.08 12.14
CA TYR A 112 10.77 0.19 12.52
C TYR A 112 9.84 -0.60 11.58
N HIS A 113 10.33 -1.71 11.04
CA HIS A 113 9.64 -2.58 10.09
C HIS A 113 8.36 -3.18 10.67
N ASN A 114 8.34 -3.42 11.98
CA ASN A 114 7.19 -3.93 12.72
C ASN A 114 5.94 -3.04 12.57
N LEU A 115 6.09 -1.75 12.28
CA LEU A 115 4.96 -0.84 12.02
C LEU A 115 4.25 -1.14 10.68
N LEU A 116 4.91 -1.81 9.74
CA LEU A 116 4.30 -2.29 8.49
C LEU A 116 3.51 -3.59 8.68
N GLN A 117 3.86 -4.37 9.71
CA GLN A 117 3.25 -5.68 9.93
C GLN A 117 1.74 -5.53 10.21
N GLY A 118 0.94 -6.35 9.53
CA GLY A 118 -0.51 -6.31 9.65
C GLY A 118 -1.18 -5.16 8.90
N PHE A 119 -0.43 -4.36 8.11
CA PHE A 119 -1.05 -3.32 7.30
C PHE A 119 -2.04 -3.93 6.29
N SER A 120 -3.34 -3.69 6.53
CA SER A 120 -4.41 -4.17 5.66
C SER A 120 -4.52 -3.31 4.40
N LEU A 121 -4.56 -3.92 3.22
CA LEU A 121 -4.81 -3.23 1.96
C LEU A 121 -6.30 -2.84 1.80
N ASN A 122 -7.17 -3.42 2.64
CA ASN A 122 -8.62 -3.30 2.56
C ASN A 122 -9.23 -2.84 3.88
N ASN A 123 -10.10 -1.84 3.82
CA ASN A 123 -10.91 -1.39 4.95
C ASN A 123 -12.28 -2.05 4.95
N ARG A 124 -12.88 -2.26 3.77
CA ARG A 124 -14.23 -2.85 3.68
C ARG A 124 -14.25 -4.32 4.10
N TYR A 125 -13.31 -5.10 3.57
CA TYR A 125 -13.16 -6.52 3.85
C TYR A 125 -11.69 -6.81 4.21
N PRO A 126 -11.28 -6.57 5.47
CA PRO A 126 -9.90 -6.83 5.88
C PRO A 126 -9.58 -8.33 5.78
N PHE A 127 -8.33 -8.65 5.46
CA PHE A 127 -7.88 -10.03 5.25
C PHE A 127 -8.18 -10.94 6.46
N ASP A 128 -7.96 -10.44 7.67
CA ASP A 128 -8.25 -11.15 8.93
C ASP A 128 -9.75 -11.34 9.21
N GLY A 129 -10.62 -10.59 8.52
CA GLY A 129 -12.06 -10.82 8.54
C GLY A 129 -12.49 -11.98 7.64
N ILE A 130 -11.71 -12.26 6.59
CA ILE A 130 -11.94 -13.32 5.60
C ILE A 130 -11.33 -14.64 6.09
N ILE A 131 -10.08 -14.59 6.56
CA ILE A 131 -9.41 -15.74 7.18
C ILE A 131 -9.37 -15.50 8.67
N ARG A 132 -10.27 -16.16 9.41
CA ARG A 132 -10.34 -16.05 10.87
C ARG A 132 -9.42 -17.08 11.53
N HIS A 133 -8.19 -17.14 11.05
CA HIS A 133 -7.12 -17.95 11.61
C HIS A 133 -5.79 -17.20 11.41
N PRO A 134 -5.00 -16.97 12.48
CA PRO A 134 -3.70 -16.34 12.33
C PRO A 134 -2.80 -17.12 11.37
N LEU A 135 -2.27 -16.44 10.35
CA LEU A 135 -1.26 -17.03 9.47
C LEU A 135 0.11 -16.92 10.14
N LEU A 136 0.81 -18.04 10.25
CA LEU A 136 2.18 -18.07 10.77
C LEU A 136 3.16 -17.77 9.64
N CYS A 137 4.06 -16.83 9.89
CA CYS A 137 5.14 -16.51 8.97
C CYS A 137 6.47 -16.41 9.73
N THR A 138 7.48 -17.09 9.21
CA THR A 138 8.86 -17.03 9.72
C THR A 138 9.74 -16.44 8.63
N ILE A 139 10.50 -15.40 8.95
CA ILE A 139 11.47 -14.78 8.05
C ILE A 139 12.87 -15.17 8.52
N ASP A 140 13.71 -15.63 7.59
CA ASP A 140 15.13 -15.93 7.81
C ASP A 140 15.97 -14.97 6.97
N ARG A 141 16.52 -13.95 7.62
CA ARG A 141 17.41 -12.97 6.96
C ARG A 141 18.72 -13.59 6.45
N ASN A 142 19.23 -14.63 7.11
CA ASN A 142 20.49 -15.26 6.71
C ASN A 142 20.32 -16.05 5.41
N ARG A 143 19.17 -16.71 5.27
CA ARG A 143 18.79 -17.45 4.06
C ARG A 143 18.07 -16.61 3.01
N HIS A 144 17.82 -15.33 3.32
CA HIS A 144 17.06 -14.41 2.48
C HIS A 144 15.69 -14.97 2.08
N SER A 145 15.00 -15.59 3.05
CA SER A 145 13.80 -16.37 2.78
C SER A 145 12.69 -16.13 3.78
N ALA A 146 11.48 -16.55 3.41
CA ALA A 146 10.32 -16.54 4.27
C ALA A 146 9.50 -17.80 4.07
N ILE A 147 8.95 -18.30 5.17
CA ILE A 147 8.06 -19.44 5.22
C ILE A 147 6.70 -18.95 5.69
N VAL A 148 5.66 -19.19 4.90
CA VAL A 148 4.26 -18.92 5.25
C VAL A 148 3.52 -20.24 5.41
N LYS A 149 2.86 -20.44 6.54
CA LYS A 149 2.02 -21.61 6.80
C LYS A 149 0.55 -21.22 6.62
N LEU A 150 -0.06 -21.71 5.55
CA LEU A 150 -1.51 -21.64 5.36
C LEU A 150 -2.15 -22.77 6.17
N PRO A 151 -3.11 -22.48 7.06
CA PRO A 151 -3.80 -23.49 7.85
C PRO A 151 -4.86 -24.20 7.01
N ASP A 152 -5.43 -25.27 7.56
CA ASP A 152 -6.67 -25.83 7.03
C ASP A 152 -7.79 -24.79 7.13
N LEU A 153 -8.52 -24.60 6.02
CA LEU A 153 -9.63 -23.66 5.98
C LEU A 153 -10.93 -24.38 5.67
N ILE A 154 -11.93 -24.15 6.52
CA ILE A 154 -13.28 -24.67 6.38
C ILE A 154 -14.21 -23.48 6.13
N PRO A 155 -14.92 -23.44 4.99
CA PRO A 155 -15.90 -22.40 4.70
C PRO A 155 -16.90 -22.24 5.85
N GLN A 156 -17.24 -20.99 6.18
CA GLN A 156 -18.14 -20.61 7.28
C GLN A 156 -17.63 -20.88 8.71
N ILE A 157 -16.44 -21.46 8.88
CA ILE A 157 -15.82 -21.64 10.21
C ILE A 157 -14.66 -20.66 10.37
N ASN A 158 -13.66 -20.75 9.50
CA ASN A 158 -12.48 -19.88 9.52
C ASN A 158 -12.17 -19.27 8.13
N LEU A 159 -13.00 -19.53 7.12
CA LEU A 159 -12.98 -18.90 5.80
C LEU A 159 -14.35 -18.28 5.47
N PHE A 160 -14.38 -16.96 5.32
CA PHE A 160 -15.58 -16.16 5.06
C PHE A 160 -15.39 -15.28 3.83
N LEU A 161 -15.92 -15.73 2.69
CA LEU A 161 -15.78 -15.07 1.40
C LEU A 161 -17.02 -14.21 1.08
N PRO A 162 -16.94 -12.86 1.14
CA PRO A 162 -18.11 -11.99 0.91
C PRO A 162 -18.55 -11.87 -0.56
N TRP A 163 -17.70 -12.25 -1.53
CA TRP A 163 -17.93 -11.95 -2.95
C TRP A 163 -18.78 -12.96 -3.74
N LYS A 164 -19.24 -14.04 -3.10
CA LYS A 164 -20.05 -15.12 -3.72
C LYS A 164 -19.44 -15.71 -5.01
N SER A 165 -18.14 -15.54 -5.25
CA SER A 165 -17.46 -16.15 -6.39
C SER A 165 -17.17 -17.63 -6.11
N PRO A 166 -17.21 -18.50 -7.14
CA PRO A 166 -17.10 -19.94 -6.97
C PRO A 166 -15.68 -20.40 -6.62
N MET A 167 -14.66 -19.59 -6.92
CA MET A 167 -13.27 -19.98 -6.73
C MET A 167 -12.45 -18.88 -6.07
N TYR A 168 -11.38 -19.27 -5.38
CA TYR A 168 -10.38 -18.36 -4.83
C TYR A 168 -8.98 -18.97 -4.91
N ARG A 169 -7.94 -18.16 -4.80
CA ARG A 169 -6.57 -18.62 -4.56
C ARG A 169 -5.81 -17.65 -3.67
N PHE A 170 -4.72 -18.11 -3.07
CA PHE A 170 -3.79 -17.25 -2.35
C PHE A 170 -2.66 -16.77 -3.25
N ILE A 171 -2.24 -15.54 -2.99
CA ILE A 171 -1.04 -14.93 -3.54
C ILE A 171 -0.16 -14.61 -2.36
N ILE A 172 1.05 -15.14 -2.32
CA ILE A 172 2.04 -14.79 -1.30
C ILE A 172 3.24 -14.23 -2.01
N SER A 173 3.74 -13.09 -1.54
CA SER A 173 4.93 -12.48 -2.10
C SER A 173 5.93 -12.13 -1.02
N LEU A 174 7.21 -12.22 -1.37
CA LEU A 174 8.34 -11.80 -0.57
C LEU A 174 9.11 -10.75 -1.38
N GLY A 175 9.28 -9.57 -0.81
CA GLY A 175 10.07 -8.51 -1.40
C GLY A 175 11.00 -7.88 -0.38
N GLU A 176 11.92 -7.05 -0.86
CA GLU A 176 12.89 -6.33 -0.04
C GLU A 176 12.71 -4.81 -0.14
N LEU A 177 12.67 -4.16 1.02
CA LEU A 177 12.42 -2.74 1.16
C LEU A 177 13.60 -2.07 1.87
N THR A 178 14.22 -1.10 1.21
CA THR A 178 15.32 -0.31 1.78
C THR A 178 14.81 0.94 2.49
N ASP A 179 15.53 1.38 3.52
CA ASP A 179 15.36 2.68 4.16
C ASP A 179 15.35 3.82 3.14
N ASN A 180 14.41 4.76 3.31
CA ASN A 180 14.20 5.80 2.32
C ASN A 180 14.72 7.16 2.81
N ALA A 181 15.89 7.53 2.29
CA ALA A 181 16.61 8.76 2.56
C ALA A 181 16.37 9.86 1.50
N ARG A 182 16.87 11.08 1.77
CA ARG A 182 16.74 12.27 0.89
C ARG A 182 17.43 12.12 -0.47
N LYS A 183 18.47 11.28 -0.54
CA LYS A 183 19.05 10.81 -1.80
C LYS A 183 18.70 9.33 -1.90
N PRO A 184 17.60 8.94 -2.55
CA PRO A 184 17.54 7.58 -3.05
C PRO A 184 18.72 7.48 -4.02
N ASP A 185 19.74 6.70 -3.68
CA ASP A 185 20.68 6.30 -4.72
C ASP A 185 19.83 5.57 -5.77
N PRO A 186 19.72 6.10 -7.01
CA PRO A 186 18.89 5.47 -8.04
C PRO A 186 19.29 4.01 -8.29
N ALA A 187 20.50 3.62 -7.85
CA ALA A 187 21.07 2.29 -7.99
C ALA A 187 20.58 1.24 -6.97
N ILE A 188 19.92 1.61 -5.86
CA ILE A 188 19.80 0.68 -4.69
C ILE A 188 18.44 -0.03 -4.56
N THR A 189 17.36 0.37 -5.26
CA THR A 189 16.14 -0.45 -5.18
C THR A 189 16.22 -1.57 -6.20
N ASP A 190 16.89 -2.66 -5.84
CA ASP A 190 16.72 -3.92 -6.53
C ASP A 190 15.25 -4.33 -6.38
N LYS A 191 14.55 -4.14 -7.49
CA LYS A 191 13.12 -4.34 -7.59
C LYS A 191 12.85 -5.82 -7.82
N VAL A 192 13.22 -6.64 -6.83
CA VAL A 192 13.00 -8.08 -6.85
C VAL A 192 11.89 -8.42 -5.87
N VAL A 193 10.83 -9.03 -6.39
CA VAL A 193 9.74 -9.59 -5.60
C VAL A 193 9.51 -10.99 -6.11
N GLN A 194 9.57 -11.95 -5.21
CA GLN A 194 9.21 -13.33 -5.47
C GLN A 194 7.74 -13.53 -5.10
N VAL A 195 7.05 -14.35 -5.87
CA VAL A 195 5.61 -14.59 -5.70
C VAL A 195 5.30 -16.06 -5.92
N VAL A 196 4.39 -16.57 -5.10
CA VAL A 196 3.78 -17.89 -5.26
C VAL A 196 2.27 -17.71 -5.33
N TYR A 197 1.67 -18.28 -6.37
CA TYR A 197 0.24 -18.44 -6.48
C TYR A 197 -0.12 -19.85 -6.06
N THR A 198 -1.17 -20.01 -5.26
CA THR A 198 -1.75 -21.33 -5.05
C THR A 198 -2.62 -21.71 -6.25
N ASP A 199 -2.87 -23.01 -6.37
CA ASP A 199 -3.88 -23.51 -7.27
C ASP A 199 -5.24 -22.94 -6.87
N TRP A 200 -6.11 -22.77 -7.86
CA TRP A 200 -7.47 -22.33 -7.62
C TRP A 200 -8.25 -23.37 -6.81
N GLN A 201 -8.97 -22.88 -5.81
CA GLN A 201 -9.75 -23.67 -4.88
C GLN A 201 -11.23 -23.36 -5.06
N ILE A 202 -12.08 -24.37 -4.91
CA ILE A 202 -13.53 -24.19 -4.91
C ILE A 202 -13.94 -23.60 -3.56
N ALA A 203 -14.68 -22.49 -3.57
CA ALA A 203 -15.03 -21.70 -2.39
C ALA A 203 -15.86 -22.46 -1.34
N GLN A 204 -16.58 -23.51 -1.76
CA GLN A 204 -17.44 -24.33 -0.90
C GLN A 204 -16.72 -25.55 -0.32
N LEU A 205 -15.50 -25.88 -0.76
CA LEU A 205 -14.76 -27.03 -0.27
C LEU A 205 -13.74 -26.62 0.81
N PRO A 206 -13.41 -27.52 1.75
CA PRO A 206 -12.28 -27.33 2.64
C PRO A 206 -10.96 -27.20 1.87
N TYR A 207 -10.09 -26.34 2.35
CA TYR A 207 -8.71 -26.20 1.89
C TYR A 207 -7.77 -26.92 2.84
N THR A 208 -6.91 -27.76 2.29
CA THR A 208 -5.83 -28.39 3.03
C THR A 208 -4.66 -27.43 3.16
N GLY A 209 -4.29 -27.15 4.40
CA GLY A 209 -3.18 -26.29 4.76
C GLY A 209 -1.85 -26.78 4.18
N ARG A 210 -0.96 -25.85 3.88
CA ARG A 210 0.37 -26.14 3.34
C ARG A 210 1.37 -25.07 3.71
N GLN A 211 2.64 -25.45 3.67
CA GLN A 211 3.75 -24.54 3.83
C GLN A 211 4.21 -24.01 2.47
N ILE A 212 4.46 -22.71 2.39
CA ILE A 212 4.96 -22.04 1.20
C ILE A 212 6.25 -21.36 1.58
N GLU A 213 7.33 -21.70 0.88
CA GLU A 213 8.65 -21.10 1.05
C GLU A 213 8.92 -20.15 -0.12
N LEU A 214 9.40 -18.95 0.18
CA LEU A 214 9.85 -17.96 -0.79
C LEU A 214 11.29 -17.62 -0.48
N ASN A 215 12.13 -17.52 -1.51
CA ASN A 215 13.55 -17.20 -1.39
C ASN A 215 13.87 -16.07 -2.35
N LEU A 216 14.52 -15.02 -1.87
CA LEU A 216 15.08 -13.96 -2.70
C LEU A 216 16.55 -14.25 -3.03
N PRO A 217 17.06 -13.79 -4.19
CA PRO A 217 18.47 -13.92 -4.52
C PRO A 217 19.34 -13.01 -3.62
N GLY A 218 20.60 -13.38 -3.43
CA GLY A 218 21.56 -12.57 -2.66
C GLY A 218 21.30 -12.60 -1.16
N LYS A 219 21.84 -11.62 -0.42
CA LYS A 219 21.67 -11.46 1.01
C LYS A 219 21.26 -10.02 1.33
N PRO A 220 20.30 -9.77 2.24
CA PRO A 220 19.90 -8.42 2.57
C PRO A 220 20.99 -7.73 3.40
N ASP A 221 21.24 -6.47 3.08
CA ASP A 221 22.00 -5.50 3.86
C ASP A 221 21.27 -5.11 5.16
N GLU A 222 21.96 -4.44 6.08
CA GLU A 222 21.41 -3.93 7.33
C GLU A 222 20.31 -2.88 7.12
N THR A 223 20.34 -2.16 5.99
CA THR A 223 19.34 -1.15 5.64
C THR A 223 18.08 -1.72 4.98
N GLN A 224 18.07 -3.03 4.69
CA GLN A 224 17.00 -3.72 3.98
C GLN A 224 16.07 -4.49 4.93
N THR A 225 14.78 -4.47 4.61
CA THR A 225 13.72 -5.15 5.34
C THR A 225 13.00 -6.10 4.39
N LEU A 226 12.87 -7.36 4.78
CA LEU A 226 12.05 -8.33 4.07
C LEU A 226 10.58 -8.07 4.41
N VAL A 227 9.75 -8.05 3.38
CA VAL A 227 8.32 -7.79 3.47
C VAL A 227 7.56 -8.95 2.84
N VAL A 228 6.82 -9.67 3.67
CA VAL A 228 5.93 -10.74 3.23
C VAL A 228 4.52 -10.18 3.12
N SER A 229 3.92 -10.31 1.94
CA SER A 229 2.52 -9.97 1.71
C SER A 229 1.71 -11.20 1.38
N VAL A 230 0.45 -11.20 1.78
CA VAL A 230 -0.51 -12.26 1.49
C VAL A 230 -1.79 -11.64 0.96
N GLY A 231 -2.34 -12.25 -0.08
CA GLY A 231 -3.61 -11.88 -0.68
C GLY A 231 -4.48 -13.12 -0.93
N ILE A 232 -5.78 -12.91 -0.94
CA ILE A 232 -6.78 -13.85 -1.44
C ILE A 232 -7.50 -13.17 -2.59
N GLU A 233 -7.52 -13.81 -3.76
CA GLU A 233 -8.20 -13.29 -4.93
C GLU A 233 -9.28 -14.24 -5.42
N MET A 234 -10.36 -13.66 -5.94
CA MET A 234 -11.54 -14.41 -6.36
C MET A 234 -11.52 -14.68 -7.86
N GLY A 235 -12.05 -15.83 -8.25
CA GLY A 235 -12.07 -16.29 -9.64
C GLY A 235 -13.43 -16.84 -10.05
N VAL A 236 -13.69 -16.76 -11.35
CA VAL A 236 -14.83 -17.41 -12.02
C VAL A 236 -14.30 -18.20 -13.22
N PRO A 237 -14.78 -19.43 -13.45
CA PRO A 237 -14.49 -20.15 -14.68
C PRO A 237 -14.93 -19.32 -15.89
N PHE A 238 -14.00 -19.07 -16.81
CA PHE A 238 -14.27 -18.41 -18.09
C PHE A 238 -14.44 -19.46 -19.20
N THR A 239 -13.57 -20.46 -19.17
CA THR A 239 -13.68 -21.70 -19.95
C THR A 239 -13.51 -22.90 -19.02
N ASN A 240 -13.46 -24.12 -19.57
CA ASN A 240 -13.21 -25.32 -18.77
C ASN A 240 -11.82 -25.31 -18.10
N ASP A 241 -10.83 -24.64 -18.71
CA ASP A 241 -9.44 -24.65 -18.25
C ASP A 241 -8.94 -23.28 -17.79
N GLU A 242 -9.67 -22.19 -18.10
CA GLU A 242 -9.27 -20.83 -17.74
C GLU A 242 -10.19 -20.22 -16.68
N ILE A 243 -9.56 -19.65 -15.65
CA ILE A 243 -10.24 -18.93 -14.58
C ILE A 243 -9.91 -17.45 -14.71
N SER A 244 -10.95 -16.63 -14.86
CA SER A 244 -10.85 -15.18 -14.88
C SER A 244 -10.91 -14.60 -13.47
N ILE A 245 -10.05 -13.62 -13.20
CA ILE A 245 -10.03 -12.91 -11.91
C ILE A 245 -11.24 -11.97 -11.84
N VAL A 246 -11.96 -12.03 -10.73
CA VAL A 246 -13.07 -11.11 -10.45
C VAL A 246 -12.50 -9.78 -9.96
N GLN A 247 -12.70 -8.72 -10.73
CA GLN A 247 -12.19 -7.39 -10.36
C GLN A 247 -12.82 -6.88 -9.06
N ASN A 248 -12.01 -6.22 -8.24
CA ASN A 248 -12.41 -5.68 -6.93
C ASN A 248 -12.94 -6.75 -5.94
N ALA A 249 -12.60 -8.02 -6.16
CA ALA A 249 -12.96 -9.12 -5.29
C ALA A 249 -11.72 -9.83 -4.75
N GLY A 250 -11.50 -9.68 -3.45
CA GLY A 250 -10.34 -10.20 -2.74
C GLY A 250 -9.87 -9.24 -1.67
N SER A 251 -8.82 -9.65 -0.97
CA SER A 251 -8.25 -8.87 0.11
C SER A 251 -6.78 -9.20 0.29
N ALA A 252 -6.00 -8.27 0.83
CA ALA A 252 -4.60 -8.50 1.10
C ALA A 252 -4.09 -7.73 2.33
N LYS A 253 -2.95 -8.17 2.85
CA LYS A 253 -2.23 -7.48 3.91
C LYS A 253 -0.72 -7.70 3.80
N ILE A 254 0.05 -6.83 4.45
CA ILE A 254 1.43 -7.14 4.84
C ILE A 254 1.34 -8.12 6.02
N LEU A 255 1.80 -9.34 5.83
CA LEU A 255 1.70 -10.41 6.81
C LEU A 255 2.77 -10.30 7.89
N ALA A 256 4.01 -10.13 7.45
CA ALA A 256 5.18 -10.09 8.31
C ALA A 256 6.28 -9.23 7.68
N THR A 257 7.14 -8.70 8.54
CA THR A 257 8.35 -7.99 8.16
C THR A 257 9.50 -8.44 9.05
N GLY A 258 10.73 -8.41 8.53
CA GLY A 258 11.92 -8.87 9.25
C GLY A 258 13.20 -8.70 8.49
#